data_AF-A0A378N669-F1
#
_entry.id   AF-A0A378N669-F1
#
_cell.length_a   1.000
_cell.length_b   1.000
_cell.length_c   1.000
_cell.angle_alpha   90.00
_cell.angle_beta   90.00
_cell.angle_gamma   90.00
#
_symmetry.space_group_name_H-M   'P 1'
#
loop_
_entity.id
_entity.type
_entity.pdbx_description
1 polymer ?
#
loop_
_entity_poly.entity_id
_entity_poly.type
_entity_poly.pdbx_seq_one_letter_code
_entity_poly.pdbx_strand_id
1 'polypeptide(L)'
;MPTTLGGVEVFIGAKILYAPGKAANAGGVATSGLEMSQNAIRLSWSREEVDQRLFNIMKAIHENCVENGTEADGFVNYVNGANIAGFKKVANAMLEQGIV
;
A
#
# COMPACT_ATOMS: atom_id res chain seq x y z
N MET A 1 -9.97 -11.15 -0.75
CA MET A 1 -8.76 -11.63 -0.02
C MET A 1 -8.54 -13.07 -0.44
N PRO A 2 -7.44 -13.41 -1.15
CA PRO A 2 -7.24 -14.75 -1.70
C PRO A 2 -6.93 -15.81 -0.64
N THR A 3 -6.38 -15.39 0.51
CA THR A 3 -6.05 -16.26 1.65
C THR A 3 -7.06 -16.04 2.77
N THR A 4 -7.50 -17.12 3.41
CA THR A 4 -8.32 -17.07 4.63
C THR A 4 -7.50 -16.53 5.81
N LEU A 5 -8.15 -16.04 6.87
CA LEU A 5 -7.46 -15.51 8.05
C LEU A 5 -6.53 -16.56 8.69
N GLY A 6 -6.99 -17.79 8.88
CA GLY A 6 -6.14 -18.88 9.39
C GLY A 6 -4.96 -19.19 8.46
N GLY A 7 -5.11 -19.06 7.14
CA GLY A 7 -3.99 -19.21 6.22
C GLY A 7 -2.94 -18.10 6.36
N VAL A 8 -3.37 -16.86 6.62
CA VAL A 8 -2.46 -15.74 6.91
C VAL A 8 -1.66 -16.00 8.19
N GLU A 9 -2.32 -16.49 9.24
CA GLU A 9 -1.67 -16.84 10.51
C GLU A 9 -0.62 -17.94 10.33
N VAL A 10 -0.88 -18.95 9.50
CA VAL A 10 0.10 -20.00 9.19
C VAL A 10 1.36 -19.43 8.54
N PHE A 11 1.22 -18.51 7.56
CA PHE A 11 2.40 -17.89 6.93
C PHE A 11 3.21 -17.06 7.93
N ILE A 12 2.53 -16.23 8.73
CA ILE A 12 3.18 -15.37 9.73
C ILE A 12 3.88 -16.21 10.80
N GLY A 13 3.20 -17.24 11.33
CA GLY A 13 3.75 -18.15 12.34
C GLY A 13 4.96 -18.93 11.84
N ALA A 14 4.99 -19.27 10.55
CA ALA A 14 6.13 -19.91 9.90
C ALA A 14 7.23 -18.92 9.45
N LYS A 15 7.09 -17.62 9.75
CA LYS A 15 7.99 -16.53 9.29
C LYS A 15 8.16 -16.49 7.75
N ILE A 16 7.13 -16.92 7.01
CA ILE A 16 7.06 -16.76 5.55
C ILE A 16 6.52 -15.36 5.26
N LEU A 17 7.21 -14.60 4.41
CA LEU A 17 6.76 -13.27 4.01
C LEU A 17 5.42 -13.36 3.27
N TYR A 18 4.41 -12.67 3.79
CA TYR A 18 3.06 -12.64 3.21
C TYR A 18 2.69 -11.20 2.81
N ALA A 19 2.50 -10.96 1.52
CA ALA A 19 2.10 -9.66 0.99
C ALA A 19 0.55 -9.55 0.96
N PRO A 20 -0.07 -8.64 1.73
CA PRO A 20 -1.52 -8.51 1.75
C PRO A 20 -2.03 -7.87 0.46
N GLY A 21 -3.21 -8.31 0.00
CA GLY A 21 -3.83 -7.80 -1.24
C GLY A 21 -3.91 -6.27 -1.29
N LYS A 22 -4.33 -5.62 -0.19
CA LYS A 22 -4.46 -4.15 -0.10
C LYS A 22 -3.18 -3.36 -0.42
N ALA A 23 -2.00 -4.00 -0.36
CA ALA A 23 -0.74 -3.43 -0.78
C ALA A 23 -0.31 -4.00 -2.14
N ALA A 24 -0.27 -5.33 -2.28
CA ALA A 24 0.29 -5.99 -3.45
C ALA A 24 -0.48 -5.72 -4.76
N ASN A 25 -1.80 -5.52 -4.69
CA ASN A 25 -2.64 -5.26 -5.87
C ASN A 25 -3.11 -3.80 -5.98
N ALA A 26 -2.58 -2.90 -5.14
CA ALA A 26 -2.92 -1.49 -5.14
C ALA A 26 -2.55 -0.77 -6.44
N GLY A 27 -1.71 -1.38 -7.29
CA GLY A 27 -1.30 -0.84 -8.57
C GLY A 27 -2.45 -0.44 -9.49
N GLY A 28 -3.55 -1.21 -9.50
CA GLY A 28 -4.72 -0.85 -10.32
C GLY A 28 -5.33 0.50 -9.92
N VAL A 29 -5.55 0.71 -8.62
CA VAL A 29 -6.10 1.98 -8.09
C VAL A 29 -5.09 3.11 -8.24
N ALA A 30 -3.79 2.82 -8.07
CA ALA A 30 -2.73 3.78 -8.30
C ALA A 30 -2.73 4.30 -9.75
N THR A 31 -2.83 3.40 -10.72
CA THR A 31 -2.91 3.77 -12.15
C THR A 31 -4.19 4.56 -12.46
N SER A 32 -5.33 4.26 -11.83
CA SER A 32 -6.52 5.11 -11.93
C SER A 32 -6.27 6.53 -11.41
N GLY A 33 -5.50 6.69 -10.32
CA GLY A 33 -5.07 8.02 -9.85
C GLY A 33 -4.15 8.74 -10.83
N LEU A 34 -3.28 8.01 -11.53
CA LEU A 34 -2.45 8.56 -12.62
C LEU A 34 -3.30 8.98 -13.82
N GLU A 35 -4.34 8.22 -14.16
CA GLU A 35 -5.31 8.58 -15.21
C GLU A 35 -6.06 9.87 -14.86
N MET A 36 -6.57 10.00 -13.63
CA MET A 36 -7.19 11.24 -13.14
C MET A 36 -6.24 12.43 -13.24
N SER A 37 -4.96 12.23 -12.93
CA SER A 37 -3.94 13.29 -13.04
C SER A 37 -3.74 13.74 -14.49
N GLN A 38 -3.58 12.79 -15.43
CA GLN A 38 -3.46 13.06 -16.87
C GLN A 38 -4.69 13.82 -17.40
N ASN A 39 -5.89 13.42 -16.99
CA ASN A 39 -7.14 14.08 -17.36
C ASN A 39 -7.19 15.54 -16.85
N ALA A 40 -6.77 15.78 -15.61
CA ALA A 40 -6.74 17.12 -15.03
C ALA A 40 -5.74 18.06 -15.73
N ILE A 41 -4.57 17.55 -16.13
CA ILE A 41 -3.56 18.34 -16.86
C ILE A 41 -3.74 18.34 -18.38
N ARG A 42 -4.69 17.55 -18.90
CA ARG A 42 -4.97 17.37 -20.34
C ARG A 42 -3.74 16.95 -21.15
N LEU A 43 -2.92 16.09 -20.57
CA LEU A 43 -1.71 15.58 -21.20
C LEU A 43 -1.60 14.08 -20.93
N SER A 44 -1.32 13.32 -21.98
CA SER A 44 -1.07 11.88 -21.91
C SER A 44 0.42 11.62 -21.74
N TRP A 45 0.76 10.72 -20.83
CA TRP A 45 2.11 10.22 -20.62
C TRP A 45 2.39 8.99 -21.49
N SER A 46 3.67 8.73 -21.77
CA SER A 46 4.05 7.47 -22.42
C SER A 46 3.85 6.29 -21.46
N ARG A 47 3.84 5.08 -22.02
CA ARG A 47 3.79 3.84 -21.23
C ARG A 47 4.92 3.80 -20.20
N GLU A 48 6.12 4.17 -20.60
CA GLU A 48 7.34 4.14 -19.78
C GLU A 48 7.24 5.12 -18.62
N GLU A 49 6.68 6.32 -18.85
CA GLU A 49 6.47 7.29 -17.79
C GLU A 49 5.40 6.81 -16.79
N VAL A 50 4.29 6.23 -17.28
CA VAL A 50 3.27 5.64 -16.39
C VAL A 50 3.86 4.49 -15.56
N ASP A 51 4.65 3.62 -16.18
CA ASP A 51 5.29 2.48 -15.51
C ASP A 51 6.28 2.96 -14.43
N GLN A 52 7.11 3.96 -14.73
CA GLN A 52 8.06 4.50 -13.76
C GLN A 52 7.35 5.17 -12.57
N ARG A 53 6.23 5.85 -12.81
CA ARG A 53 5.39 6.43 -11.75
C ARG A 53 4.74 5.34 -10.91
N LEU A 54 4.18 4.31 -11.55
CA LEU A 54 3.59 3.15 -10.86
C LEU A 54 4.63 2.42 -10.00
N PHE A 55 5.83 2.18 -10.54
CA PHE A 55 6.94 1.57 -9.81
C PHE A 55 7.28 2.35 -8.53
N ASN A 56 7.38 3.68 -8.64
CA ASN A 56 7.65 4.54 -7.49
C ASN A 56 6.51 4.50 -6.45
N ILE A 57 5.25 4.43 -6.88
CA ILE A 57 4.10 4.27 -5.98
C ILE A 57 4.17 2.92 -5.26
N MET A 58 4.42 1.82 -5.98
CA MET A 58 4.52 0.49 -5.37
C MET A 58 5.70 0.38 -4.40
N LYS A 59 6.83 1.03 -4.71
CA LYS A 59 7.97 1.17 -3.82
C LYS A 59 7.60 1.92 -2.54
N ALA A 60 6.90 3.05 -2.66
CA ALA A 60 6.45 3.80 -1.48
C ALA A 60 5.44 3.00 -0.63
N ILE A 61 4.54 2.23 -1.24
CA ILE A 61 3.64 1.31 -0.52
C ILE A 61 4.44 0.26 0.26
N HIS A 62 5.44 -0.33 -0.37
CA HIS A 62 6.34 -1.31 0.26
C HIS A 62 7.09 -0.69 1.45
N GLU A 63 7.72 0.47 1.26
CA GLU A 63 8.45 1.18 2.32
C GLU A 63 7.56 1.49 3.52
N ASN A 64 6.32 1.97 3.30
CA ASN A 64 5.35 2.20 4.37
C ASN A 64 4.99 0.90 5.11
N CYS A 65 4.85 -0.23 4.41
CA CYS A 65 4.58 -1.51 5.05
C CYS A 65 5.77 -1.97 5.91
N VAL A 66 7.00 -1.76 5.45
CA VAL A 66 8.21 -2.09 6.21
C VAL A 66 8.31 -1.20 7.45
N GLU A 67 8.20 0.11 7.30
CA GLU A 67 8.30 1.07 8.41
C GLU A 67 7.29 0.79 9.53
N ASN A 68 6.04 0.49 9.16
CA ASN A 68 4.95 0.30 10.13
C ASN A 68 4.74 -1.17 10.54
N GLY A 69 5.43 -2.11 9.92
CA GLY A 69 5.25 -3.56 10.12
C GLY A 69 6.48 -4.29 10.64
N THR A 70 7.63 -3.64 10.76
CA THR A 70 8.85 -4.25 11.32
C THR A 70 8.69 -4.47 12.82
N GLU A 71 8.82 -5.72 13.24
CA GLU A 71 8.78 -6.15 14.63
C GLU A 71 10.18 -6.02 15.28
N ALA A 72 10.24 -6.14 16.61
CA ALA A 72 11.50 -5.95 17.36
C ALA A 72 12.60 -6.97 17.00
N ASP A 73 12.23 -8.13 16.45
CA ASP A 73 13.14 -9.17 15.97
C ASP A 73 13.59 -8.96 14.51
N GLY A 74 13.16 -7.87 13.87
CA GLY A 74 13.44 -7.54 12.48
C GLY A 74 12.54 -8.22 11.45
N PHE A 75 11.58 -9.07 11.87
CA PHE A 75 10.59 -9.63 10.96
C PHE A 75 9.60 -8.55 10.50
N VAL A 76 9.27 -8.53 9.21
CA VAL A 76 8.30 -7.57 8.67
C VAL A 76 6.93 -8.22 8.51
N ASN A 77 6.01 -7.83 9.37
CA ASN A 77 4.61 -8.19 9.27
C ASN A 77 3.86 -7.21 8.35
N TYR A 78 3.87 -7.50 7.04
CA TYR A 78 3.24 -6.65 6.02
C TYR A 78 1.73 -6.47 6.22
N VAL A 79 1.02 -7.40 6.89
CA VAL A 79 -0.40 -7.24 7.21
C VAL A 79 -0.59 -6.08 8.18
N ASN A 80 0.19 -6.07 9.25
CA ASN A 80 0.18 -4.98 10.24
C ASN A 80 0.66 -3.68 9.60
N GLY A 81 1.78 -3.72 8.89
CA GLY A 81 2.34 -2.55 8.22
C GLY A 81 1.37 -1.86 7.27
N ALA A 82 0.71 -2.62 6.39
CA ALA A 82 -0.27 -2.07 5.46
C ALA A 82 -1.52 -1.49 6.15
N ASN A 83 -1.98 -2.13 7.23
CA ASN A 83 -3.13 -1.65 8.01
C ASN A 83 -2.81 -0.36 8.75
N ILE A 84 -1.68 -0.34 9.47
CA ILE A 84 -1.27 0.79 10.30
C ILE A 84 -0.98 2.01 9.43
N ALA A 85 -0.21 1.85 8.34
CA ALA A 85 0.12 2.94 7.44
C ALA A 85 -1.14 3.55 6.79
N GLY A 86 -2.03 2.71 6.27
CA GLY A 86 -3.28 3.15 5.64
C GLY A 86 -4.20 3.85 6.64
N PHE A 87 -4.39 3.28 7.83
CA PHE A 87 -5.23 3.84 8.88
C PHE A 87 -4.69 5.18 9.37
N LYS A 88 -3.40 5.26 9.71
CA LYS A 88 -2.76 6.47 10.25
C LYS A 88 -2.93 7.66 9.31
N LYS A 89 -2.74 7.45 8.01
CA LYS A 89 -2.92 8.50 7.00
C LYS A 89 -4.34 9.07 7.00
N VAL A 90 -5.35 8.21 7.03
CA VAL A 90 -6.76 8.64 7.04
C VAL A 90 -7.13 9.28 8.39
N ALA A 91 -6.76 8.65 9.50
CA ALA A 91 -7.04 9.17 10.84
C ALA A 91 -6.45 10.56 11.06
N ASN A 92 -5.19 10.79 10.62
CA ASN A 92 -4.58 12.11 10.70
C ASN A 92 -5.34 13.15 9.87
N ALA A 93 -5.71 12.81 8.63
CA ALA A 93 -6.48 13.72 7.79
C ALA A 93 -7.86 14.05 8.39
N MET A 94 -8.52 13.07 9.02
CA MET A 94 -9.79 13.30 9.72
C MET A 94 -9.63 14.23 10.91
N LEU A 95 -8.57 14.06 11.71
CA LEU A 95 -8.27 14.94 12.84
C LEU A 95 -7.97 16.37 12.37
N GLU A 96 -7.24 16.53 11.27
CA GLU A 96 -6.91 17.82 10.66
C GLU A 96 -8.14 18.55 10.10
N GLN A 97 -9.12 17.82 9.57
CA GLN A 97 -10.35 18.40 9.03
C GLN A 97 -11.41 18.72 10.11
N GLY A 98 -11.24 18.21 11.33
CA GLY A 98 -12.18 18.43 12.44
C GLY A 98 -13.49 17.65 12.29
N ILE A 99 -14.54 18.10 12.97
CA ILE A 99 -15.88 17.50 12.87
C ILE A 99 -16.62 18.17 11.72
N VAL A 100 -16.73 17.47 10.59
CA VAL A 100 -17.37 17.91 9.33
C VAL A 100 -18.45 16.96 8.87
#